data_AF-A0AAT9SXP6-F1
#
_entry.id   AF-A0AAT9SXP6-F1
#
_cell.length_a   1.000
_cell.length_b   1.000
_cell.length_c   1.000
_cell.angle_alpha   90.00
_cell.angle_beta   90.00
_cell.angle_gamma   90.00
#
_symmetry.space_group_name_H-M   'P 1'
#
loop_
_entity.id
_entity.type
_entity.pdbx_description
1 polymer ?
#
loop_
_entity_poly.entity_id
_entity_poly.type
_entity_poly.pdbx_seq_one_letter_code
_entity_poly.pdbx_strand_id
1 'polypeptide(L)'
;MSGSAQGERLPADLVVVGIGGIPNQELAQAADITCTNGIVTNEFGQSSDPNIWAAGDCTNHPNHFAGLRLRLESVQNATDQGRSVGSTIAGSPLPYTSVPRFWSDQYEAKLQIVGLVSRDDEQVVRGSIEDGRFSIFSFQHGRLLSVESVNRPGEQMISRRLADAVSPTRLQVEDSAFDLRHLVSAP
;
A
#
# COMPACT_ATOMS: atom_id res chain seq x y z
N MET A 1 30.11 13.06 11.47
CA MET A 1 29.57 14.43 11.58
C MET A 1 28.33 14.51 10.71
N SER A 2 27.13 14.43 11.29
CA SER A 2 25.87 14.68 10.60
C SER A 2 25.59 16.19 10.64
N GLY A 3 25.98 16.92 9.60
CA GLY A 3 25.67 18.35 9.46
C GLY A 3 24.37 18.53 8.69
N SER A 4 23.48 19.39 9.18
CA SER A 4 22.34 19.88 8.39
C SER A 4 22.85 20.67 7.17
N ALA A 5 22.03 20.82 6.13
CA ALA A 5 22.40 21.55 4.91
C ALA A 5 22.75 23.05 5.16
N GLN A 6 22.57 23.56 6.38
CA GLN A 6 22.97 24.91 6.81
C GLN A 6 24.18 24.92 7.78
N GLY A 7 24.90 23.81 7.96
CA GLY A 7 26.11 23.75 8.81
C GLY A 7 25.84 23.75 10.31
N GLU A 8 24.59 23.55 10.72
CA GLU A 8 24.20 23.45 12.13
C GLU A 8 24.79 22.18 12.75
N ARG A 9 25.28 22.30 13.99
CA ARG A 9 25.79 21.18 14.79
C ARG A 9 24.75 20.79 15.83
N LEU A 10 24.15 19.62 15.66
CA LEU A 10 23.21 19.04 16.62
C LEU A 10 23.97 18.04 17.53
N PRO A 11 24.12 18.30 18.84
CA PRO A 11 24.72 17.33 19.75
C PRO A 11 23.79 16.12 19.90
N ALA A 12 24.33 14.90 19.74
CA ALA A 12 23.58 13.67 19.87
C ALA A 12 24.48 12.54 20.39
N ASP A 13 23.98 11.78 21.37
CA ASP A 13 24.66 10.56 21.87
C ASP A 13 24.33 9.33 21.03
N LEU A 14 23.18 9.35 20.34
CA LEU A 14 22.71 8.29 19.45
C LEU A 14 22.09 8.89 18.19
N VAL A 15 22.36 8.26 17.04
CA VAL A 15 21.76 8.60 15.75
C VAL A 15 21.17 7.33 15.14
N VAL A 16 19.90 7.38 14.76
CA VAL A 16 19.21 6.33 13.99
C VAL A 16 18.95 6.86 12.59
N VAL A 17 19.34 6.11 11.56
CA VAL A 17 19.21 6.53 10.15
C VAL A 17 18.27 5.58 9.41
N GLY A 18 17.20 6.13 8.85
CA GLY A 18 16.28 5.44 7.95
C GLY A 18 15.92 6.33 6.78
N ILE A 19 16.52 6.08 5.61
CA ILE A 19 16.39 6.90 4.40
C ILE A 19 15.81 6.13 3.21
N GLY A 20 15.06 5.06 3.50
CA GLY A 20 14.46 4.16 2.52
C GLY A 20 15.24 2.85 2.32
N GLY A 21 14.60 1.92 1.62
CA GLY A 21 15.17 0.62 1.24
C GLY A 21 15.57 0.58 -0.23
N ILE A 22 16.64 -0.16 -0.52
CA ILE A 22 17.03 -0.55 -1.88
C ILE A 22 16.67 -2.04 -2.01
N PRO A 23 15.92 -2.45 -3.05
CA PRO A 23 15.56 -3.86 -3.21
C PRO A 23 16.81 -4.68 -3.55
N ASN A 24 17.03 -5.77 -2.81
CA ASN A 24 18.08 -6.74 -3.13
C ASN A 24 17.69 -7.48 -4.41
N GLN A 25 18.31 -7.09 -5.52
CA GLN A 25 18.04 -7.59 -6.87
C GLN A 25 19.31 -8.13 -7.56
N GLU A 26 20.44 -8.12 -6.85
CA GLU A 26 21.77 -8.43 -7.38
C GLU A 26 21.86 -9.86 -7.91
N LEU A 27 21.24 -10.82 -7.20
CA LEU A 27 21.19 -12.21 -7.62
C LEU A 27 20.39 -12.39 -8.92
N ALA A 28 19.28 -11.67 -9.06
CA ALA A 28 18.44 -11.71 -10.25
C ALA A 28 19.18 -11.08 -11.43
N GLN A 29 19.83 -9.93 -11.23
CA GLN A 29 20.64 -9.27 -12.26
C GLN A 29 21.80 -10.15 -12.73
N ALA A 30 22.50 -10.83 -11.80
CA ALA A 30 23.59 -11.75 -12.13
C ALA A 30 23.11 -12.99 -12.90
N ALA A 31 21.82 -13.30 -12.83
CA ALA A 31 21.16 -14.37 -13.59
C ALA A 31 20.44 -13.86 -14.85
N ASP A 32 20.75 -12.65 -15.32
CA ASP A 32 20.12 -12.00 -16.49
C ASP A 32 18.59 -11.83 -16.37
N ILE A 33 18.06 -11.79 -15.14
CA ILE A 33 16.65 -11.51 -14.87
C ILE A 33 16.40 -9.99 -14.89
N THR A 34 15.32 -9.60 -15.54
CA THR A 34 14.93 -8.19 -15.68
C THR A 34 14.67 -7.56 -14.31
N CYS A 35 15.34 -6.43 -14.02
CA CYS A 35 15.18 -5.67 -12.78
C CYS A 35 15.03 -4.17 -13.08
N THR A 36 14.03 -3.54 -12.47
CA THR A 36 13.74 -2.10 -12.59
C THR A 36 13.22 -1.59 -11.24
N ASN A 37 14.12 -1.15 -10.35
CA ASN A 37 13.78 -0.88 -8.94
C ASN A 37 13.00 -2.06 -8.35
N GLY A 38 13.63 -3.24 -8.32
CA GLY A 38 13.04 -4.53 -7.99
C GLY A 38 13.05 -5.51 -9.16
N ILE A 39 12.99 -6.80 -8.86
CA ILE A 39 12.84 -7.92 -9.80
C ILE A 39 11.50 -7.76 -10.51
N VAL A 40 11.51 -7.66 -11.84
CA VAL A 40 10.29 -7.49 -12.63
C VAL A 40 9.56 -8.82 -12.71
N THR A 41 8.31 -8.86 -12.24
CA THR A 41 7.46 -10.06 -12.31
C THR A 41 6.15 -9.81 -13.05
N ASN A 42 5.52 -10.86 -13.55
CA ASN A 42 4.11 -10.80 -13.96
C ASN A 42 3.16 -10.86 -12.74
N GLU A 43 1.86 -10.90 -12.98
CA GLU A 43 0.81 -10.97 -11.95
C GLU A 43 0.83 -12.27 -11.13
N PHE A 44 1.56 -13.30 -11.59
CA PHE A 44 1.76 -14.57 -10.88
C PHE A 44 3.12 -14.62 -10.14
N GLY A 45 3.85 -13.51 -10.11
CA GLY A 45 5.19 -13.40 -9.51
C GLY A 45 6.31 -14.10 -10.30
N GLN A 46 6.04 -14.53 -11.54
CA GLN A 46 7.07 -15.13 -12.42
C GLN A 46 7.96 -14.03 -13.01
N SER A 47 9.27 -14.26 -13.01
CA SER A 47 10.27 -13.34 -13.56
C SER A 47 10.39 -13.47 -15.09
N SER A 48 11.41 -12.86 -15.70
CA SER A 48 11.72 -13.08 -17.12
C SER A 48 12.25 -14.48 -17.43
N ASP A 49 12.74 -15.23 -16.43
CA ASP A 49 12.98 -16.67 -16.55
C ASP A 49 11.72 -17.43 -16.12
N PRO A 50 11.17 -18.34 -16.96
CA PRO A 50 9.93 -19.06 -16.67
C PRO A 50 10.01 -20.01 -15.46
N ASN A 51 11.21 -20.34 -14.98
CA ASN A 51 11.44 -21.22 -13.84
C ASN A 51 11.82 -20.46 -12.55
N ILE A 52 11.81 -19.12 -12.58
CA ILE A 52 12.19 -18.30 -11.44
C ILE A 52 11.06 -17.35 -11.09
N TRP A 53 10.68 -17.35 -9.81
CA TRP A 53 9.66 -16.47 -9.23
C TRP A 53 10.28 -15.56 -8.16
N ALA A 54 9.64 -14.43 -7.92
CA ALA A 54 9.97 -13.52 -6.83
C ALA A 54 8.70 -13.04 -6.11
N ALA A 55 8.81 -12.74 -4.82
CA ALA A 55 7.72 -12.25 -3.99
C ALA A 55 8.24 -11.28 -2.91
N GLY A 56 7.40 -10.34 -2.50
CA GLY A 56 7.69 -9.39 -1.42
C GLY A 56 8.41 -8.13 -1.88
N ASP A 57 9.18 -7.53 -0.97
CA ASP A 57 9.72 -6.16 -1.11
C ASP A 57 10.66 -5.98 -2.31
N CYS A 58 11.24 -7.07 -2.81
CA CYS A 58 12.13 -7.06 -3.96
C CYS A 58 11.38 -7.02 -5.30
N THR A 59 10.05 -7.13 -5.35
CA THR A 59 9.32 -7.24 -6.62
C THR A 59 8.82 -5.90 -7.16
N ASN A 60 9.11 -5.66 -8.43
CA ASN A 60 8.37 -4.72 -9.26
C ASN A 60 7.28 -5.50 -10.00
N HIS A 61 6.03 -5.33 -9.61
CA HIS A 61 4.91 -6.15 -10.08
C HIS A 61 3.76 -5.26 -10.62
N PRO A 62 2.93 -5.77 -11.54
CA PRO A 62 1.71 -5.08 -11.94
C PRO A 62 0.74 -5.01 -10.76
N ASN A 63 0.11 -3.85 -10.56
CA ASN A 63 -0.93 -3.69 -9.55
C ASN A 63 -2.24 -3.24 -10.20
N HIS A 64 -3.24 -4.12 -10.19
CA HIS A 64 -4.54 -3.87 -10.82
C HIS A 64 -5.26 -2.65 -10.24
N PHE A 65 -5.17 -2.44 -8.92
CA PHE A 65 -5.79 -1.28 -8.27
C PHE A 65 -5.13 0.04 -8.70
N ALA A 66 -3.81 0.07 -8.83
CA ALA A 66 -3.08 1.28 -9.22
C ALA A 66 -3.10 1.54 -10.74
N GLY A 67 -3.36 0.52 -11.56
CA GLY A 67 -3.27 0.61 -13.02
C GLY A 67 -1.84 0.80 -13.54
N LEU A 68 -0.84 0.50 -12.71
CA LEU A 68 0.58 0.68 -13.00
C LEU A 68 1.42 -0.41 -12.34
N ARG A 69 2.70 -0.45 -12.69
CA ARG A 69 3.68 -1.31 -12.03
C ARG A 69 4.32 -0.58 -10.86
N LEU A 70 4.49 -1.26 -9.74
CA LEU A 70 5.02 -0.66 -8.52
C LEU A 70 5.80 -1.67 -7.68
N ARG A 71 6.46 -1.16 -6.64
CA ARG A 71 7.12 -1.94 -5.59
C ARG A 71 6.51 -1.54 -4.25
N LEU A 72 6.13 -2.52 -3.43
CA LEU A 72 5.52 -2.30 -2.12
C LEU A 72 6.38 -2.95 -1.03
N GLU A 73 6.68 -2.18 0.00
CA GLU A 73 7.40 -2.63 1.20
C GLU A 73 6.41 -2.80 2.34
N SER A 74 5.66 -3.91 2.35
CA SER A 74 4.65 -4.16 3.38
C SER A 74 4.47 -5.64 3.69
N VAL A 75 4.22 -5.93 4.96
CA VAL A 75 3.97 -7.30 5.45
C VAL A 75 2.86 -7.97 4.65
N GLN A 76 1.79 -7.23 4.37
CA GLN A 76 0.65 -7.77 3.65
C GLN A 76 0.99 -8.03 2.18
N ASN A 77 1.68 -7.11 1.51
CA ASN A 77 2.15 -7.32 0.15
C ASN A 77 2.99 -8.61 0.06
N ALA A 78 3.97 -8.76 0.95
CA ALA A 78 4.82 -9.95 0.99
C ALA A 78 4.02 -11.24 1.24
N THR A 79 3.06 -11.19 2.17
CA THR A 79 2.19 -12.34 2.48
C THR A 79 1.32 -12.73 1.29
N ASP A 80 0.67 -11.76 0.65
CA ASP A 80 -0.26 -12.00 -0.45
C ASP A 80 0.48 -12.46 -1.72
N GLN A 81 1.64 -11.86 -2.03
CA GLN A 81 2.51 -12.34 -3.11
C GLN A 81 3.05 -13.74 -2.82
N GLY A 82 3.49 -14.02 -1.60
CA GLY A 82 3.95 -15.36 -1.22
C GLY A 82 2.88 -16.43 -1.45
N ARG A 83 1.62 -16.11 -1.16
CA ARG A 83 0.47 -16.98 -1.44
C ARG A 83 0.21 -17.16 -2.94
N SER A 84 0.24 -16.07 -3.70
CA SER A 84 0.08 -16.07 -5.17
C SER A 84 1.16 -16.91 -5.85
N VAL A 85 2.43 -16.68 -5.52
CA VAL A 85 3.58 -17.42 -6.05
C VAL A 85 3.53 -18.89 -5.63
N GLY A 86 3.29 -19.17 -4.35
CA GLY A 86 3.21 -20.55 -3.85
C GLY A 86 2.11 -21.35 -4.54
N SER A 87 0.93 -20.76 -4.74
CA SER A 87 -0.18 -21.38 -5.47
C SER A 87 0.18 -21.63 -6.93
N THR A 88 0.82 -20.67 -7.58
CA THR A 88 1.25 -20.77 -8.99
C THR A 88 2.27 -21.89 -9.18
N ILE A 89 3.28 -21.97 -8.32
CA ILE A 89 4.29 -23.05 -8.36
C ILE A 89 3.64 -24.42 -8.09
N ALA A 90 2.62 -24.48 -7.23
CA ALA A 90 1.86 -25.70 -6.95
C ALA A 90 0.89 -26.12 -8.08
N GLY A 91 0.91 -25.44 -9.24
CA GLY A 91 0.06 -25.76 -10.39
C GLY A 91 -1.35 -25.21 -10.30
N SER A 92 -1.61 -24.26 -9.40
CA SER A 92 -2.87 -23.52 -9.27
C SER A 92 -2.62 -22.02 -9.44
N PRO A 93 -2.41 -21.52 -10.67
CA PRO A 93 -2.10 -20.11 -10.93
C PRO A 93 -3.08 -19.17 -10.22
N LEU A 94 -2.54 -18.26 -9.42
CA LEU A 94 -3.31 -17.30 -8.64
C LEU A 94 -2.73 -15.91 -8.86
N PRO A 95 -3.42 -15.01 -9.60
CA PRO A 95 -2.90 -13.66 -9.83
C PRO A 95 -2.92 -12.84 -8.53
N TYR A 96 -1.91 -11.99 -8.35
CA TYR A 96 -1.89 -10.98 -7.31
C TYR A 96 -2.84 -9.82 -7.66
N THR A 97 -3.93 -9.69 -6.90
CA THR A 97 -4.97 -8.66 -7.09
C THR A 97 -5.19 -7.80 -5.86
N SER A 98 -4.33 -7.89 -4.85
CA SER A 98 -4.53 -7.17 -3.59
C SER A 98 -4.43 -5.65 -3.74
N VAL A 99 -5.41 -4.95 -3.16
CA VAL A 99 -5.33 -3.51 -2.91
C VAL A 99 -4.19 -3.25 -1.90
N PRO A 100 -3.26 -2.30 -2.17
CA PRO A 100 -2.16 -1.97 -1.25
C PRO A 100 -2.68 -1.63 0.15
N ARG A 101 -1.99 -2.17 1.17
CA ARG A 101 -2.34 -1.95 2.58
C ARG A 101 -1.10 -1.80 3.44
N PHE A 102 -1.19 -0.83 4.34
CA PHE A 102 -0.14 -0.49 5.30
C PHE A 102 -0.76 -0.20 6.66
N TRP A 103 0.06 -0.27 7.69
CA TRP A 103 -0.29 0.17 9.02
C TRP A 103 0.94 0.71 9.72
N SER A 104 0.70 1.56 10.71
CA SER A 104 1.73 2.09 11.59
C SER A 104 1.11 2.29 12.96
N ASP A 105 1.86 1.94 14.00
CA ASP A 105 1.52 2.26 15.38
C ASP A 105 2.46 3.37 15.85
N GLN A 106 1.90 4.50 16.27
CA GLN A 106 2.66 5.64 16.78
C GLN A 106 2.01 6.11 18.08
N TYR A 107 2.66 5.83 19.21
CA TYR A 107 2.07 6.02 20.54
C TYR A 107 0.71 5.32 20.64
N GLU A 108 -0.35 6.07 20.93
CA GLU A 108 -1.73 5.57 21.01
C GLU A 108 -2.45 5.55 19.65
N ALA A 109 -1.87 6.16 18.62
CA ALA A 109 -2.47 6.22 17.30
C ALA A 109 -2.23 4.92 16.54
N LYS A 110 -3.33 4.29 16.12
CA LYS A 110 -3.34 3.17 15.17
C LYS A 110 -3.68 3.70 13.79
N LEU A 111 -2.68 3.78 12.92
CA LEU A 111 -2.81 4.27 11.56
C LEU A 111 -2.94 3.08 10.60
N GLN A 112 -3.90 3.17 9.69
CA GLN A 112 -4.12 2.16 8.67
C GLN A 112 -4.40 2.83 7.34
N ILE A 113 -3.74 2.33 6.29
CA ILE A 113 -3.84 2.88 4.94
C ILE A 113 -4.31 1.78 4.01
N VAL A 114 -5.33 2.10 3.21
CA VAL A 114 -5.82 1.28 2.10
C VAL A 114 -5.64 2.08 0.82
N GLY A 115 -5.08 1.47 -0.23
CA GLY A 115 -4.82 2.13 -1.50
C GLY A 115 -3.48 2.88 -1.52
N LEU A 116 -3.36 3.83 -2.46
CA LEU A 116 -2.14 4.60 -2.67
C LEU A 116 -2.45 6.09 -2.60
N VAL A 117 -1.78 6.78 -1.69
CA VAL A 117 -1.94 8.22 -1.48
C VAL A 117 -1.19 8.97 -2.57
N SER A 118 -1.85 9.92 -3.22
CA SER A 118 -1.22 10.84 -4.18
C SER A 118 -1.37 12.30 -3.69
N ARG A 119 -0.45 13.17 -4.13
CA ARG A 119 -0.40 14.58 -3.70
C ARG A 119 -1.48 15.45 -4.37
N ASP A 120 -2.02 15.00 -5.49
CA ASP A 120 -2.98 15.75 -6.29
C ASP A 120 -4.43 15.30 -6.05
N ASP A 121 -4.67 14.57 -4.95
CA ASP A 121 -5.96 13.96 -4.66
C ASP A 121 -6.90 14.95 -3.95
N GLU A 122 -8.19 14.90 -4.29
CA GLU A 122 -9.22 15.57 -3.52
C GLU A 122 -9.46 14.80 -2.22
N GLN A 123 -9.36 15.47 -1.07
CA GLN A 123 -9.43 14.83 0.24
C GLN A 123 -10.70 15.21 1.00
N VAL A 124 -11.29 14.20 1.65
CA VAL A 124 -12.45 14.36 2.53
C VAL A 124 -12.13 13.77 3.90
N VAL A 125 -12.23 14.59 4.94
CA VAL A 125 -12.08 14.16 6.32
C VAL A 125 -13.43 13.68 6.84
N ARG A 126 -13.44 12.48 7.41
CA ARG A 126 -14.60 11.86 8.04
C ARG A 126 -14.30 11.53 9.51
N GLY A 127 -15.00 12.19 10.43
CA GLY A 127 -14.77 12.08 11.88
C GLY A 127 -14.09 13.32 12.45
N SER A 128 -13.38 13.17 13.57
CA SER A 128 -12.77 14.28 14.31
C SER A 128 -11.27 14.11 14.41
N ILE A 129 -10.54 15.08 13.85
CA ILE A 129 -9.08 15.17 13.98
C ILE A 129 -8.70 15.49 15.43
N GLU A 130 -9.46 16.39 16.07
CA GLU A 130 -9.25 16.79 17.46
C GLU A 130 -9.39 15.59 18.42
N ASP A 131 -10.34 14.69 18.17
CA ASP A 131 -10.55 13.49 19.00
C ASP A 131 -9.60 12.33 18.63
N GLY A 132 -8.70 12.51 17.64
CA GLY A 132 -7.80 11.46 17.16
C GLY A 132 -8.52 10.25 16.56
N ARG A 133 -9.75 10.43 16.04
CA ARG A 133 -10.60 9.38 15.49
C ARG A 133 -11.25 9.84 14.18
N PHE A 134 -10.51 9.69 13.09
CA PHE A 134 -10.92 10.14 11.77
C PHE A 134 -10.39 9.23 10.67
N SER A 135 -10.94 9.42 9.46
CA SER A 135 -10.37 8.90 8.23
C SER A 135 -10.29 10.00 7.19
N ILE A 136 -9.27 9.95 6.34
CA ILE A 136 -9.11 10.80 5.16
C ILE A 136 -9.35 9.92 3.95
N PHE A 137 -10.35 10.27 3.14
CA PHE A 137 -10.63 9.62 1.87
C PHE A 137 -10.09 10.49 0.74
N SER A 138 -9.27 9.91 -0.12
CA SER A 138 -8.62 10.60 -1.24
C SER A 138 -9.21 10.12 -2.56
N PHE A 139 -9.59 11.06 -3.41
CA PHE A 139 -10.27 10.81 -4.68
C PHE A 139 -9.52 11.43 -5.85
N GLN A 140 -9.63 10.78 -7.00
CA GLN A 140 -9.24 11.35 -8.28
C GLN A 140 -10.32 11.04 -9.32
N HIS A 141 -10.85 12.08 -9.96
CA HIS A 141 -11.95 11.97 -10.94
C HIS A 141 -13.16 11.15 -10.41
N GLY A 142 -13.50 11.29 -9.13
CA GLY A 142 -14.59 10.56 -8.47
C GLY A 142 -14.29 9.11 -8.10
N ARG A 143 -13.07 8.60 -8.40
CA ARG A 143 -12.60 7.29 -7.98
C ARG A 143 -11.87 7.38 -6.65
N LEU A 144 -12.17 6.48 -5.71
CA LEU A 144 -11.46 6.35 -4.45
C LEU A 144 -10.05 5.78 -4.69
N LEU A 145 -9.01 6.51 -4.30
CA LEU A 145 -7.61 6.12 -4.44
C LEU A 145 -6.99 5.62 -3.14
N SER A 146 -7.36 6.25 -2.02
CA SER A 146 -6.89 5.80 -0.71
C SER A 146 -7.84 6.16 0.41
N VAL A 147 -7.73 5.41 1.51
CA VAL A 147 -8.31 5.79 2.80
C VAL A 147 -7.24 5.64 3.87
N GLU A 148 -6.99 6.71 4.60
CA GLU A 148 -6.07 6.77 5.73
C GLU A 148 -6.89 6.93 7.01
N SER A 149 -6.89 5.91 7.86
CA SER A 149 -7.71 5.86 9.08
C SER A 149 -6.83 5.92 10.33
N VAL A 150 -7.23 6.76 11.29
CA VAL A 150 -6.62 6.86 12.62
C VAL A 150 -7.64 6.42 13.66
N ASN A 151 -7.35 5.34 14.38
CA ASN A 151 -8.22 4.79 15.45
C ASN A 151 -9.67 4.47 14.99
N ARG A 152 -9.84 4.07 13.72
CA ARG A 152 -11.13 3.67 13.11
C ARG A 152 -11.07 2.30 12.42
N PRO A 153 -10.90 1.20 13.17
CA PRO A 153 -10.73 -0.15 12.59
C PRO A 153 -11.94 -0.63 11.78
N GLY A 154 -13.15 -0.20 12.15
CA GLY A 154 -14.37 -0.53 11.39
C GLY A 154 -14.38 0.09 9.99
N GLU A 155 -13.85 1.31 9.83
CA GLU A 155 -13.74 1.95 8.52
C GLU A 155 -12.69 1.28 7.65
N GLN A 156 -11.57 0.84 8.23
CA GLN A 156 -10.54 0.12 7.47
C GLN A 156 -11.10 -1.12 6.75
N MET A 157 -11.89 -1.94 7.45
CA MET A 157 -12.43 -3.18 6.87
C MET A 157 -13.30 -2.91 5.64
N ILE A 158 -14.05 -1.81 5.67
CA ILE A 158 -14.91 -1.43 4.56
C ILE A 158 -14.16 -0.69 3.45
N SER A 159 -13.18 0.16 3.78
CA SER A 159 -12.37 0.87 2.81
C SER A 159 -11.70 -0.08 1.82
N ARG A 160 -11.29 -1.28 2.26
CA ARG A 160 -10.79 -2.33 1.37
C ARG A 160 -11.83 -2.75 0.33
N ARG A 161 -13.08 -2.96 0.75
CA ARG A 161 -14.17 -3.37 -0.14
C ARG A 161 -14.59 -2.24 -1.07
N LEU A 162 -14.60 -1.00 -0.56
CA LEU A 162 -14.90 0.18 -1.36
C LEU A 162 -13.85 0.37 -2.47
N ALA A 163 -12.57 0.35 -2.10
CA ALA A 163 -11.46 0.52 -3.04
C ALA A 163 -11.47 -0.55 -4.16
N ASP A 164 -11.91 -1.77 -3.85
CA ASP A 164 -11.95 -2.89 -4.80
C ASP A 164 -13.23 -2.93 -5.65
N ALA A 165 -14.38 -2.53 -5.08
CA ALA A 165 -15.69 -2.74 -5.72
C ALA A 165 -16.43 -1.46 -6.12
N VAL A 166 -16.45 -0.42 -5.27
CA VAL A 166 -17.28 0.77 -5.48
C VAL A 166 -16.70 2.00 -4.81
N SER A 167 -16.52 3.08 -5.59
CA SER A 167 -16.11 4.36 -5.04
C SER A 167 -17.32 5.09 -4.42
N PRO A 168 -17.30 5.42 -3.13
CA PRO A 168 -18.32 6.28 -2.53
C PRO A 168 -18.24 7.68 -3.16
N THR A 169 -19.37 8.41 -3.16
CA THR A 169 -19.31 9.83 -3.52
C THR A 169 -18.73 10.64 -2.36
N ARG A 170 -18.16 11.81 -2.68
CA ARG A 170 -17.71 12.81 -1.71
C ARG A 170 -18.78 13.12 -0.65
N LEU A 171 -20.01 13.35 -1.08
CA LEU A 171 -21.15 13.66 -0.20
C LEU A 171 -21.46 12.52 0.77
N GLN A 172 -21.37 11.26 0.32
CA GLN A 172 -21.58 10.09 1.18
C GLN A 172 -20.48 9.95 2.24
N VAL A 173 -19.24 10.37 1.93
CA VAL A 173 -18.14 10.35 2.88
C VAL A 173 -18.22 11.52 3.87
N GLU A 174 -18.59 12.71 3.41
CA GLU A 174 -18.77 13.89 4.27
C GLU A 174 -19.88 13.70 5.30
N ASP A 175 -20.96 13.02 4.93
CA ASP A 175 -22.06 12.72 5.84
C ASP A 175 -21.67 11.62 6.84
N SER A 176 -21.19 12.03 8.02
CA SER A 176 -20.81 11.12 9.11
C SER A 176 -21.92 10.15 9.57
N ALA A 177 -23.20 10.45 9.29
CA ALA A 177 -24.33 9.57 9.60
C ALA A 177 -24.58 8.51 8.51
N PHE A 178 -24.08 8.71 7.29
CA PHE A 178 -24.20 7.74 6.22
C PHE A 178 -23.40 6.47 6.51
N ASP A 179 -24.05 5.31 6.48
CA ASP A 179 -23.38 4.03 6.66
C ASP A 179 -22.77 3.54 5.35
N LEU A 180 -21.45 3.71 5.20
CA LEU A 180 -20.69 3.27 4.03
C LEU A 180 -20.87 1.76 3.73
N ARG A 181 -21.27 0.94 4.72
CA ARG A 181 -21.55 -0.50 4.55
C ARG A 181 -22.62 -0.78 3.53
N HIS A 182 -23.58 0.11 3.37
CA HIS A 182 -24.64 -0.05 2.37
C HIS A 182 -24.10 -0.05 0.93
N LEU A 183 -22.91 0.47 0.67
CA LEU A 183 -22.34 0.51 -0.68
C LEU A 183 -21.72 -0.82 -1.11
N VAL A 184 -21.17 -1.58 -0.16
CA VAL A 184 -20.45 -2.85 -0.43
C VAL A 184 -21.21 -4.08 0.05
N SER A 185 -22.37 -3.89 0.69
CA SER A 185 -23.27 -4.98 1.01
C SER A 185 -23.97 -5.41 -0.26
N ALA A 186 -23.52 -6.51 -0.86
CA ALA A 186 -24.38 -7.26 -1.78
C ALA A 186 -25.49 -7.96 -0.96
N PRO A 187 -26.68 -8.22 -1.54
CA PRO A 187 -27.57 -9.24 -1.00
C PRO A 187 -26.87 -10.61 -0.87
#